data_AF-A0A2E7A2U4-F1
#
_entry.id   AF-A0A2E7A2U4-F1
#
_cell.length_a   1.000
_cell.length_b   1.000
_cell.length_c   1.000
_cell.angle_alpha   90.00
_cell.angle_beta   90.00
_cell.angle_gamma   90.00
#
_symmetry.space_group_name_H-M   'P 1'
#
loop_
_entity.id
_entity.type
_entity.pdbx_description
1 polymer ?
#
loop_
_entity_poly.entity_id
_entity_poly.type
_entity_poly.pdbx_seq_one_letter_code
_entity_poly.pdbx_strand_id
1 'polypeptide(L)' 'MLRITLFLLLVALVLPMAGCYRPLFEENLPRHQYTSYDEARHGPQPTEDPDVFGNPTPALQRRLDP' A
#
# COMPACT_ATOMS: atom_id res chain seq x y z
N MET A 1 -2.89 -47.11 6.63
CA MET A 1 -1.61 -46.51 6.19
C MET A 1 -1.75 -45.78 4.86
N LEU A 2 -2.37 -46.38 3.83
CA LEU A 2 -2.61 -45.74 2.51
C LEU A 2 -3.24 -44.33 2.58
N ARG A 3 -4.20 -44.11 3.48
CA ARG A 3 -4.85 -42.80 3.67
C ARG A 3 -3.89 -41.71 4.16
N ILE A 4 -2.93 -42.07 5.02
CA ILE A 4 -1.96 -41.14 5.61
C ILE A 4 -0.92 -40.76 4.55
N THR A 5 -0.43 -41.75 3.79
CA THR A 5 0.49 -41.49 2.67
C THR A 5 -0.14 -40.65 1.57
N LEU A 6 -1.42 -40.88 1.25
CA LEU A 6 -2.13 -40.08 0.24
C LEU A 6 -2.33 -38.63 0.70
N PHE A 7 -2.58 -38.43 1.99
CA PHE A 7 -2.69 -37.09 2.59
C PHE A 7 -1.36 -36.34 2.57
N LEU A 8 -0.26 -36.99 2.94
CA LEU A 8 1.08 -36.39 2.90
C LEU A 8 1.51 -36.01 1.47
N LEU A 9 1.17 -36.84 0.49
CA LEU A 9 1.48 -36.59 -0.92
C LEU A 9 0.67 -35.40 -1.47
N LEU A 10 -0.59 -35.26 -1.05
CA LEU A 10 -1.42 -34.10 -1.38
C LEU A 10 -0.83 -32.82 -0.79
N VAL A 11 -0.45 -32.83 0.50
CA VAL A 11 0.14 -31.65 1.16
C VAL A 11 1.44 -31.23 0.49
N ALA A 12 2.32 -32.19 0.17
CA ALA A 12 3.58 -31.92 -0.52
C ALA A 12 3.37 -31.32 -1.93
N LEU A 13 2.30 -31.71 -2.63
CA LEU A 13 1.95 -31.19 -3.94
C LEU A 13 1.45 -29.73 -3.89
N VAL A 14 0.72 -29.36 -2.83
CA VAL A 14 0.07 -28.04 -2.71
C VAL A 14 0.98 -26.99 -2.08
N LEU A 15 1.93 -27.39 -1.23
CA LEU A 15 2.89 -26.48 -0.59
C LEU A 15 3.62 -25.51 -1.56
N PRO A 16 4.16 -25.95 -2.72
CA PRO A 16 4.87 -25.05 -3.63
C PRO A 16 3.95 -24.06 -4.37
N MET A 17 2.62 -24.26 -4.33
CA MET A 17 1.66 -23.30 -4.89
C MET A 17 1.34 -22.16 -3.93
N ALA A 18 1.73 -22.28 -2.65
CA ALA A 18 1.74 -21.16 -1.72
C ALA A 18 2.93 -20.24 -2.07
N GLY A 19 2.70 -19.29 -2.98
CA GLY A 19 3.70 -18.28 -3.31
C GLY A 19 4.05 -17.42 -2.09
N CYS A 20 5.25 -16.86 -2.08
CA CYS A 20 5.63 -15.84 -1.12
C CYS A 20 4.93 -14.52 -1.50
N TYR A 21 3.82 -14.20 -0.83
CA TYR A 21 3.23 -12.87 -0.94
C TYR A 21 4.15 -11.85 -0.26
N ARG A 22 4.87 -11.08 -1.07
CA ARG A 22 5.61 -9.91 -0.63
C ARG A 22 5.00 -8.69 -1.30
N PRO A 23 4.29 -7.81 -0.55
CA PRO A 23 3.77 -6.60 -1.14
C PRO A 23 4.93 -5.75 -1.68
N LEU A 24 4.77 -5.22 -2.89
CA LEU A 24 5.79 -4.36 -3.53
C LEU A 24 5.97 -3.06 -2.74
N PHE A 25 4.91 -2.61 -2.07
CA PHE A 25 4.87 -1.43 -1.21
C PHE A 25 4.18 -1.81 0.10
N GLU A 26 4.86 -1.61 1.22
CA GLU A 26 4.23 -1.79 2.54
C GLU A 26 3.19 -0.67 2.75
N GLU A 27 2.03 -1.01 3.33
CA GLU A 27 0.93 -0.05 3.51
C GLU A 27 1.31 1.17 4.36
N ASN A 28 2.23 0.97 5.30
CA ASN A 28 2.65 2.00 6.25
C ASN A 28 3.86 2.81 5.76
N LEU A 29 4.44 2.49 4.60
CA LEU A 29 5.55 3.26 4.06
C LEU A 29 5.04 4.47 3.27
N PRO A 30 5.72 5.63 3.38
CA PRO A 30 5.40 6.80 2.56
C PRO A 30 5.58 6.44 1.09
N ARG A 31 4.50 6.59 0.32
CA ARG A 31 4.48 6.29 -1.13
C ARG A 31 5.25 7.32 -1.95
N HIS A 32 5.53 8.49 -1.38
CA HIS A 32 6.24 9.59 -2.03
C HIS A 32 7.68 9.64 -1.53
N GLN A 33 8.64 9.62 -2.45
CA GLN A 33 10.07 9.54 -2.12
C GLN A 33 10.59 10.83 -1.50
N TYR A 34 9.88 11.93 -1.76
CA TYR A 34 10.30 13.28 -1.39
C TYR A 34 9.49 13.84 -0.23
N THR A 35 8.61 13.06 0.40
CA THR A 35 7.74 13.58 1.48
C THR A 35 8.53 14.29 2.58
N SER A 36 9.64 13.72 3.03
CA SER A 36 10.50 14.32 4.06
C SER A 36 11.17 15.61 3.61
N TYR A 37 11.56 15.68 2.33
CA TYR A 37 12.21 16.85 1.75
C TYR A 37 11.22 17.99 1.50
N ASP A 38 10.06 17.65 0.94
CA ASP A 38 8.98 18.59 0.65
C ASP A 38 8.44 19.18 1.96
N GLU A 39 8.26 18.35 3.00
CA GLU A 39 7.83 18.80 4.33
C GLU A 39 8.87 19.71 5.00
N ALA A 40 10.16 19.38 4.88
CA ALA A 40 11.22 20.23 5.44
C ALA A 40 11.31 21.61 4.76
N ARG A 41 10.94 21.72 3.49
CA ARG A 41 10.99 22.98 2.72
C ARG A 41 9.72 23.80 2.80
N HIS A 42 8.58 23.13 2.64
CA HIS A 42 7.29 23.77 2.43
C HIS A 42 6.34 23.57 3.62
N GLY A 43 6.76 22.79 4.62
CA GLY A 43 5.92 22.40 5.74
C GLY A 43 4.93 21.28 5.38
N PRO A 44 4.05 20.91 6.33
CA PRO A 44 3.03 19.89 6.11
C PRO A 44 2.07 20.33 5.01
N GLN A 45 1.99 19.51 3.95
CA GLN A 45 1.11 19.77 2.81
C GLN A 45 -0.34 19.34 3.12
N PRO A 46 -1.34 20.17 2.80
CA PRO A 46 -2.74 19.77 2.96
C PRO A 46 -3.02 18.52 2.11
N THR A 47 -3.77 17.59 2.71
CA THR A 47 -4.17 16.33 2.05
C THR A 47 -5.59 16.44 1.50
N GLU A 48 -6.41 17.25 2.17
CA GLU A 48 -7.81 17.48 1.82
C GLU A 48 -8.10 18.97 1.80
N ASP A 49 -9.01 19.36 0.91
CA ASP A 49 -9.59 20.67 0.80
C ASP A 49 -11.11 20.57 0.59
N PRO A 50 -11.89 21.47 1.21
CA PRO A 50 -13.33 21.51 1.01
C PRO A 50 -13.65 21.94 -0.42
N ASP A 51 -14.58 21.23 -1.07
CA ASP A 51 -15.18 21.65 -2.33
C ASP A 51 -16.10 22.87 -2.14
N VAL A 52 -16.72 23.32 -3.23
CA VAL A 52 -17.66 24.47 -3.22
C VAL A 52 -18.87 24.24 -2.31
N PHE A 53 -19.17 22.98 -1.96
CA PHE A 53 -20.25 22.54 -1.09
C PHE A 53 -19.76 22.15 0.32
N GLY A 54 -18.46 22.28 0.62
CA GLY A 54 -17.85 21.94 1.90
C GLY A 54 -17.46 20.46 2.07
N ASN A 55 -17.58 19.61 1.05
CA ASN A 55 -17.17 18.21 1.16
C ASN A 55 -15.64 18.08 1.05
N PRO A 56 -15.01 17.21 1.86
CA PRO A 56 -13.57 16.98 1.77
C PRO A 56 -13.21 16.35 0.41
N THR A 57 -12.30 16.96 -0.32
CA THR A 57 -11.74 16.46 -1.58
C THR A 57 -10.22 16.48 -1.52
N PRO A 58 -9.50 15.59 -2.23
CA PRO A 58 -8.05 15.59 -2.17
C PRO A 58 -7.47 16.92 -2.67
N ALA A 59 -6.58 17.53 -1.88
CA ALA A 59 -5.96 18.84 -2.13
C ALA A 59 -4.88 18.79 -3.23
N LEU A 60 -5.16 18.13 -4.36
CA LEU A 60 -4.22 17.95 -5.47
C LEU A 60 -3.87 19.28 -6.15
N GLN A 61 -4.83 20.20 -6.26
CA GLN A 61 -4.61 21.47 -6.96
C GLN A 61 -3.62 22.37 -6.21
N ARG A 62 -3.75 22.50 -4.89
CA ARG A 62 -2.77 23.26 -4.08
C ARG A 62 -1.36 22.66 -4.12
N ARG A 63 -1.22 21.37 -4.37
CA ARG A 63 0.09 20.70 -4.52
C ARG A 63 0.74 20.97 -5.87
N LEU A 64 -0.03 21.46 -6.85
CA LEU A 64 0.41 21.73 -8.22
C LEU A 64 0.58 23.23 -8.50
N ASP A 65 0.24 24.11 -7.55
CA ASP A 65 0.43 25.56 -7.69
C ASP A 65 1.94 25.88 -7.78
N PRO A 66 2.39 26.59 -8.83
CA PRO A 66 3.81 26.82 -9.15
C PRO A 66 4.54 27.76 -8.19
#